data_AF-A0A162QRH7-F1
#
_entry.id   AF-A0A162QRH7-F1
#
_cell.length_a   1.000
_cell.length_b   1.000
_cell.length_c   1.000
_cell.angle_alpha   90.00
_cell.angle_beta   90.00
_cell.angle_gamma   90.00
#
_symmetry.space_group_name_H-M   'P 1'
#
loop_
_entity.id
_entity.type
_entity.pdbx_description
1 polymer ?
#
loop_
_entity_poly.entity_id
_entity_poly.type
_entity_poly.pdbx_seq_one_letter_code
_entity_poly.pdbx_strand_id
1 'polypeptide(L)'
;MVEVAVREKTYTTSQVAEKLGITESNLRYAEKELGEYLSITRDDYMNREFTDKDIQLLKKVFEIREWGITSYKAIKVLISRKMIDVLDDKSIEEHMQYEYSSLSLSNENVKKIITEVSNSISKSVDDLVSKRIDEATQQILQTLSGNYEVLANIQDNSIKLLDEVSEVKNNTTDIMPSLNKFYVDFDELKQRHNELLTMVDESIDRAVDKHVNKKKKRESSFFARLFGKKD
;
A
#
# COMPACT_ATOMS: atom_id res chain seq x y z
N MET A 1 -88.20 57.20 -15.25
CA MET A 1 -87.07 56.64 -14.49
C MET A 1 -86.13 56.03 -15.51
N VAL A 2 -84.95 56.62 -15.70
CA VAL A 2 -83.91 56.05 -16.58
C VAL A 2 -82.76 55.67 -15.65
N GLU A 3 -82.56 54.37 -15.45
CA GLU A 3 -81.37 53.85 -14.78
C GLU A 3 -80.15 54.23 -15.61
N VAL A 4 -79.33 55.13 -15.07
CA VAL A 4 -78.00 55.40 -15.60
C VAL A 4 -77.14 54.20 -15.23
N ALA A 5 -76.95 53.29 -16.18
CA ALA A 5 -75.99 52.20 -16.04
C ALA A 5 -74.60 52.81 -15.79
N VAL A 6 -74.07 52.60 -14.58
CA VAL A 6 -72.69 52.95 -14.25
C VAL A 6 -71.78 52.05 -15.08
N ARG A 7 -71.33 52.53 -16.24
CA ARG A 7 -70.30 51.84 -17.03
C ARG A 7 -69.03 51.78 -16.18
N GLU A 8 -68.50 50.58 -15.94
CA GLU A 8 -67.17 50.43 -15.37
C GLU A 8 -66.17 51.21 -16.24
N LYS A 9 -65.18 51.85 -15.61
CA LYS A 9 -64.21 52.66 -16.33
C LYS A 9 -63.37 51.76 -17.23
N THR A 10 -63.54 51.90 -18.53
CA THR A 10 -62.76 51.19 -19.54
C THR A 10 -61.60 52.03 -20.03
N TYR A 11 -60.52 51.35 -20.44
CA TYR A 11 -59.32 51.97 -20.98
C TYR A 11 -59.02 51.39 -22.36
N THR A 12 -58.52 52.23 -23.25
CA THR A 12 -58.09 51.79 -24.59
C THR A 12 -56.71 51.15 -24.54
N THR A 13 -56.35 50.45 -25.63
CA THR A 13 -55.02 49.81 -25.78
C THR A 13 -53.87 50.81 -25.52
N SER A 14 -53.98 52.03 -26.06
CA SER A 14 -52.95 53.06 -25.90
C SER A 14 -52.82 53.53 -24.46
N GLN A 15 -53.94 53.73 -23.76
CA GLN A 15 -53.96 54.16 -22.36
C GLN A 15 -53.36 53.09 -21.42
N VAL A 16 -53.63 51.81 -21.70
CA VAL A 16 -53.08 50.70 -20.91
C VAL A 16 -51.58 50.53 -21.18
N ALA A 17 -51.16 50.63 -22.44
CA ALA A 17 -49.75 50.57 -22.82
C ALA A 17 -48.94 51.67 -22.12
N GLU A 18 -49.46 52.90 -22.10
CA GLU A 18 -48.87 54.03 -21.38
C GLU A 18 -48.82 53.78 -19.86
N LYS A 19 -49.91 53.32 -19.26
CA LYS A 19 -49.98 53.02 -17.81
C LYS A 19 -49.00 51.94 -17.35
N LEU A 20 -48.72 50.95 -18.21
CA LEU A 20 -47.82 49.84 -17.91
C LEU A 20 -46.39 50.08 -18.39
N GLY A 21 -46.11 51.19 -19.08
CA GLY A 21 -44.77 51.49 -19.63
C GLY A 21 -44.31 50.52 -20.73
N ILE A 22 -45.24 49.93 -21.48
CA ILE A 22 -44.96 48.93 -22.52
C ILE A 22 -45.44 49.40 -23.89
N THR A 23 -44.99 48.72 -24.96
CA THR A 23 -45.51 48.97 -26.30
C THR A 23 -46.89 48.34 -26.49
N GLU A 24 -47.73 48.95 -27.34
CA GLU A 24 -49.03 48.35 -27.71
C GLU A 24 -48.87 46.95 -28.33
N SER A 25 -47.77 46.70 -29.04
CA SER A 25 -47.45 45.39 -29.61
C SER A 25 -47.21 44.34 -28.53
N ASN A 26 -46.52 44.69 -27.44
CA ASN A 26 -46.31 43.79 -26.31
C ASN A 26 -47.62 43.52 -25.56
N LEU A 27 -48.48 44.52 -25.44
CA LEU A 27 -49.81 44.37 -24.84
C LEU A 27 -50.70 43.43 -25.66
N ARG A 28 -50.73 43.58 -27.00
CA ARG A 28 -51.46 42.69 -27.91
C ARG A 28 -50.90 41.26 -27.88
N TYR A 29 -49.58 41.12 -27.75
CA TYR A 29 -48.95 39.80 -27.61
C TYR A 29 -49.33 39.15 -26.27
N ALA A 30 -49.29 39.91 -25.17
CA ALA A 30 -49.69 39.43 -23.85
C ALA A 30 -51.17 39.02 -23.82
N GLU A 31 -52.08 39.81 -24.40
CA GLU A 31 -53.49 39.43 -24.57
C GLU A 31 -53.64 38.10 -25.31
N LYS A 32 -52.98 37.96 -26.47
CA LYS A 32 -53.06 36.74 -27.27
C LYS A 32 -52.54 35.54 -26.50
N GLU A 33 -51.41 35.70 -25.82
CA GLU A 33 -50.80 34.62 -25.07
C GLU A 33 -51.63 34.29 -23.83
N LEU A 34 -52.10 35.25 -23.04
CA LEU A 34 -52.89 35.01 -21.83
C LEU A 34 -54.30 34.45 -22.14
N GLY A 35 -54.91 34.82 -23.27
CA GLY A 35 -56.15 34.23 -23.75
C GLY A 35 -57.27 34.28 -22.71
N GLU A 36 -57.74 33.11 -22.26
CA GLU A 36 -58.86 32.94 -21.31
C GLU A 36 -58.70 33.69 -19.98
N TYR A 37 -57.47 34.02 -19.58
CA TYR A 37 -57.19 34.74 -18.34
C TYR A 37 -57.40 36.26 -18.46
N LEU A 38 -57.59 36.79 -19.67
CA LEU A 38 -57.78 38.22 -19.93
C LEU A 38 -59.02 38.42 -20.82
N SER A 39 -60.17 38.66 -20.19
CA SER A 39 -61.46 38.79 -20.88
C SER A 39 -61.71 40.22 -21.38
N ILE A 40 -60.94 40.65 -22.39
CA ILE A 40 -61.05 42.00 -22.95
C ILE A 40 -62.31 42.12 -23.80
N THR A 41 -63.18 43.06 -23.46
CA THR A 41 -64.37 43.39 -24.25
C THR A 41 -64.01 44.31 -25.43
N ARG A 42 -64.88 44.35 -26.44
CA ARG A 42 -64.76 45.29 -27.55
C ARG A 42 -65.93 46.26 -27.55
N ASP A 43 -65.64 47.53 -27.84
CA ASP A 43 -66.67 48.56 -28.01
C ASP A 43 -67.44 48.39 -29.33
N ASP A 44 -68.45 49.25 -29.55
CA ASP A 44 -69.27 49.28 -30.77
C ASP A 44 -68.45 49.53 -32.06
N TYR A 45 -67.20 49.98 -31.93
CA TYR A 45 -66.25 50.24 -33.01
C TYR A 45 -65.15 49.17 -33.11
N MET A 46 -65.31 48.04 -32.40
CA MET A 46 -64.36 46.92 -32.34
C MET A 46 -63.00 47.24 -31.69
N ASN A 47 -62.87 48.36 -30.99
CA ASN A 47 -61.71 48.70 -30.17
C ASN A 47 -61.73 47.92 -28.86
N ARG A 48 -60.54 47.64 -28.32
CA ARG A 48 -60.39 46.93 -27.04
C ARG A 48 -60.66 47.85 -25.86
N GLU A 49 -61.46 47.36 -24.94
CA GLU A 49 -61.77 48.00 -23.67
C GLU A 49 -61.24 47.14 -22.52
N PHE A 50 -60.27 47.69 -21.78
CA PHE A 50 -59.67 47.04 -20.61
C PHE A 50 -60.31 47.60 -19.34
N THR A 51 -60.59 46.73 -18.38
CA THR A 51 -61.02 47.13 -17.03
C THR A 51 -59.83 47.32 -16.10
N ASP A 52 -60.04 47.93 -14.93
CA ASP A 52 -58.99 48.04 -13.90
C ASP A 52 -58.48 46.65 -13.44
N LYS A 53 -59.33 45.61 -13.48
CA LYS A 53 -58.92 44.23 -13.16
C LYS A 53 -57.93 43.68 -14.18
N ASP A 54 -58.18 43.93 -15.47
CA ASP A 54 -57.29 43.51 -16.55
C ASP A 54 -55.92 44.20 -16.42
N ILE A 55 -55.92 45.49 -16.07
CA ILE A 55 -54.68 46.26 -15.86
C ILE A 55 -53.88 45.71 -14.68
N GLN A 56 -54.54 45.36 -13.56
CA GLN A 56 -53.86 44.79 -12.39
C GLN A 56 -53.25 43.42 -12.68
N LEU A 57 -53.97 42.56 -13.41
CA LEU A 57 -53.44 41.26 -13.83
C LEU A 57 -52.24 41.44 -14.77
N LEU A 58 -52.37 42.31 -15.77
CA LEU A 58 -51.29 42.60 -16.71
C LEU A 58 -50.06 43.15 -15.99
N LYS A 59 -50.24 44.06 -15.02
CA LYS A 59 -49.14 44.59 -14.20
C LYS A 59 -48.36 43.46 -13.52
N LYS A 60 -49.05 42.54 -12.84
CA LYS A 60 -48.42 41.38 -12.19
C LYS A 60 -47.73 40.45 -13.19
N VAL A 61 -48.34 40.24 -14.35
CA VAL A 61 -47.73 39.43 -15.42
C VAL A 61 -46.41 40.05 -15.88
N PHE A 62 -46.34 41.37 -16.03
CA PHE A 62 -45.10 42.02 -16.44
C PHE A 62 -44.04 42.03 -15.33
N GLU A 63 -44.41 42.25 -14.06
CA GLU A 63 -43.51 42.14 -12.90
C GLU A 63 -42.87 40.75 -12.80
N ILE A 64 -43.65 39.68 -12.99
CA ILE A 64 -43.15 38.30 -12.98
C ILE A 64 -42.17 38.02 -14.12
N ARG A 65 -42.37 38.66 -15.27
CA ARG A 65 -41.43 38.57 -16.40
C ARG A 65 -40.12 39.29 -16.09
N GLU A 66 -40.16 40.38 -15.34
CA GLU A 66 -38.96 41.07 -14.86
C GLU A 66 -38.19 40.23 -13.82
N TRP A 67 -38.87 39.43 -13.00
CA TRP A 67 -38.23 38.46 -12.08
C TRP A 67 -37.63 37.22 -12.77
N GLY A 68 -37.66 37.15 -14.10
CA GLY A 68 -36.98 36.10 -14.88
C GLY A 68 -37.89 34.96 -15.37
N ILE A 69 -39.18 34.94 -15.01
CA ILE A 69 -40.15 33.98 -15.56
C ILE A 69 -40.68 34.52 -16.90
N THR A 70 -39.93 34.27 -17.98
CA THR A 70 -40.18 34.91 -19.29
C THR A 70 -41.30 34.27 -20.11
N SER A 71 -41.71 33.04 -19.79
CA SER A 71 -42.67 32.23 -20.56
C SER A 71 -44.11 32.43 -20.09
N TYR A 72 -45.00 32.86 -21.00
CA TYR A 72 -46.44 32.99 -20.72
C TYR A 72 -47.11 31.67 -20.33
N LYS A 73 -46.57 30.51 -20.74
CA LYS A 73 -47.08 29.20 -20.28
C LYS A 73 -46.86 29.01 -18.78
N ALA A 74 -45.69 29.39 -18.26
CA ALA A 74 -45.39 29.32 -16.84
C ALA A 74 -46.25 30.32 -16.05
N ILE A 75 -46.42 31.54 -16.58
CA ILE A 75 -47.25 32.58 -15.97
C ILE A 75 -48.73 32.15 -15.90
N LYS A 76 -49.27 31.52 -16.95
CA LYS A 76 -50.62 30.93 -16.92
C LYS A 76 -50.79 29.95 -15.77
N VAL A 77 -49.83 29.04 -15.58
CA VAL A 77 -49.87 28.06 -14.48
C VAL A 77 -49.91 28.77 -13.12
N LEU A 78 -49.16 29.86 -12.96
CA LEU A 78 -49.19 30.67 -11.73
C LEU A 78 -50.55 31.35 -11.52
N ILE A 79 -51.16 31.88 -12.59
CA ILE A 79 -52.51 32.47 -12.55
C ILE A 79 -53.55 31.39 -12.19
N SER A 80 -53.56 30.25 -12.87
CA SER A 80 -54.53 29.16 -12.62
C SER A 80 -54.45 28.62 -11.19
N ARG A 81 -53.25 28.61 -10.60
CA ARG A 81 -53.02 28.15 -9.22
C ARG A 81 -53.22 29.25 -8.17
N LYS A 82 -53.64 30.47 -8.56
CA LYS A 82 -53.77 31.64 -7.68
C LYS A 82 -52.46 31.99 -6.93
N MET A 83 -51.32 31.64 -7.49
CA MET A 83 -50.00 31.91 -6.89
C MET A 83 -49.43 33.27 -7.30
N ILE A 84 -50.11 33.98 -8.21
CA ILE A 84 -49.70 35.30 -8.68
C ILE A 84 -49.78 36.37 -7.58
N ASP A 85 -50.58 36.14 -6.54
CA ASP A 85 -50.75 37.06 -5.40
C ASP A 85 -49.73 36.81 -4.27
N VAL A 86 -49.01 35.68 -4.31
CA VAL A 86 -48.02 35.26 -3.29
C VAL A 86 -46.62 35.75 -3.64
N LEU A 87 -46.45 36.32 -4.83
CA LEU A 87 -45.17 36.88 -5.27
C LEU A 87 -45.11 38.37 -4.90
N ASP A 88 -45.49 38.76 -3.68
CA ASP A 88 -45.08 40.06 -3.16
C ASP A 88 -43.67 39.95 -2.54
N ASP A 89 -42.89 41.05 -2.56
CA ASP A 89 -41.50 41.04 -2.07
C ASP A 89 -41.39 40.49 -0.64
N LYS A 90 -42.45 40.67 0.17
CA LYS A 90 -42.49 40.24 1.56
C LYS A 90 -42.62 38.71 1.71
N SER A 91 -43.45 38.07 0.89
CA SER A 91 -43.63 36.61 0.92
C SER A 91 -42.38 35.86 0.40
N ILE A 92 -41.62 36.48 -0.51
CA ILE A 92 -40.35 35.93 -1.01
C ILE A 92 -39.26 35.99 0.08
N GLU A 93 -39.14 37.11 0.78
CA GLU A 93 -38.18 37.30 1.89
C GLU A 93 -38.41 36.25 3.01
N GLU A 94 -39.68 36.05 3.40
CA GLU A 94 -40.05 35.05 4.42
C GLU A 94 -39.69 33.62 4.00
N HIS A 95 -39.86 33.29 2.71
CA HIS A 95 -39.49 31.97 2.17
C HIS A 95 -37.98 31.77 2.12
N MET A 96 -37.22 32.77 1.66
CA MET A 96 -35.75 32.72 1.67
C MET A 96 -35.20 32.54 3.08
N GLN A 97 -35.75 33.26 4.06
CA GLN A 97 -35.30 33.17 5.45
C GLN A 97 -35.54 31.78 6.05
N TYR A 98 -36.69 31.17 5.74
CA TYR A 98 -36.99 29.80 6.13
C TYR A 98 -36.02 28.80 5.47
N GLU A 99 -35.76 28.94 4.18
CA GLU A 99 -34.85 28.06 3.44
C GLU A 99 -33.40 28.19 3.96
N TYR A 100 -32.94 29.40 4.26
CA TYR A 100 -31.62 29.64 4.87
C TYR A 100 -31.50 28.99 6.24
N SER A 101 -32.55 29.09 7.07
CA SER A 101 -32.59 28.49 8.40
C SER A 101 -32.55 26.96 8.32
N SER A 102 -33.32 26.37 7.40
CA SER A 102 -33.35 24.93 7.13
C SER A 102 -31.99 24.40 6.65
N LEU A 103 -31.35 25.11 5.71
CA LEU A 103 -30.02 24.78 5.21
C LEU A 103 -28.95 24.89 6.31
N SER A 104 -29.01 25.91 7.17
CA SER A 104 -28.07 26.06 8.29
C SER A 104 -28.18 24.90 9.28
N LEU A 105 -29.40 24.51 9.65
CA LEU A 105 -29.67 23.35 10.50
C LEU A 105 -29.12 22.05 9.88
N SER A 106 -29.35 21.86 8.59
CA SER A 106 -28.83 20.70 7.84
C SER A 106 -27.30 20.65 7.86
N ASN A 107 -26.63 21.79 7.62
CA ASN A 107 -25.17 21.88 7.65
C ASN A 107 -24.59 21.59 9.04
N GLU A 108 -25.24 22.02 10.11
CA GLU A 108 -24.81 21.72 11.47
C GLU A 108 -24.93 20.22 11.78
N ASN A 109 -26.02 19.59 11.35
CA ASN A 109 -26.19 18.14 11.48
C ASN A 109 -25.14 17.36 10.70
N VAL A 110 -24.84 17.78 9.46
CA VAL A 110 -23.77 17.17 8.65
C VAL A 110 -22.41 17.30 9.35
N LYS A 111 -22.07 18.47 9.89
CA LYS A 111 -20.83 18.67 10.67
C LYS A 111 -20.75 17.75 11.88
N LYS A 112 -21.87 17.58 12.59
CA LYS A 112 -21.94 16.67 13.74
C LYS A 112 -21.70 15.22 13.32
N ILE A 113 -22.35 14.76 12.26
CA ILE A 113 -22.15 13.41 11.71
C ILE A 113 -20.70 13.21 11.27
N ILE A 114 -20.10 14.17 10.57
CA ILE A 114 -18.68 14.10 10.17
C ILE A 114 -17.78 13.96 11.39
N THR A 115 -18.04 14.72 12.45
CA THR A 115 -17.24 14.66 13.68
C THR A 115 -17.38 13.31 14.38
N GLU A 116 -18.60 12.79 14.49
CA GLU A 116 -18.88 11.48 15.10
C GLU A 116 -18.21 10.34 14.31
N VAL A 117 -18.34 10.36 12.98
CA VAL A 117 -17.69 9.37 12.09
C VAL A 117 -16.18 9.47 12.19
N SER A 118 -15.61 10.68 12.17
CA SER A 118 -14.16 10.88 12.31
C SER A 118 -13.63 10.30 13.61
N ASN A 119 -14.30 10.58 14.74
CA ASN A 119 -13.91 10.05 16.05
C ASN A 119 -14.01 8.52 16.12
N SER A 120 -15.06 7.95 15.52
CA SER A 120 -15.26 6.50 15.45
C SER A 120 -14.16 5.83 14.62
N ILE A 121 -13.82 6.40 13.46
CA ILE A 121 -12.72 5.91 12.61
C ILE A 121 -11.39 5.98 13.34
N SER A 122 -11.06 7.13 13.95
CA SER A 122 -9.80 7.29 14.71
C SER A 122 -9.67 6.23 15.79
N LYS A 123 -10.71 6.03 16.61
CA LYS A 123 -10.70 5.01 17.66
C LYS A 123 -10.52 3.60 17.09
N SER A 124 -11.25 3.26 16.02
CA SER A 124 -11.13 1.94 15.39
C SER A 124 -9.74 1.69 14.80
N VAL A 125 -9.10 2.72 14.26
CA VAL A 125 -7.73 2.62 13.73
C VAL A 125 -6.74 2.42 14.88
N ASP A 126 -6.86 3.18 15.96
CA ASP A 126 -5.99 3.05 17.13
C ASP A 126 -6.08 1.65 17.76
N ASP A 127 -7.29 1.10 17.87
CA ASP A 127 -7.52 -0.25 18.40
C ASP A 127 -6.89 -1.33 17.49
N LEU A 128 -7.03 -1.20 16.17
CA LEU A 128 -6.45 -2.13 15.19
C LEU A 128 -4.92 -2.09 15.18
N VAL A 129 -4.35 -0.88 15.22
CA VAL A 129 -2.90 -0.68 15.26
C VAL A 129 -2.33 -1.28 16.54
N SER A 130 -2.95 -1.00 17.70
CA SER A 130 -2.52 -1.56 18.99
C SER A 130 -2.54 -3.08 18.98
N LYS A 131 -3.64 -3.68 18.51
CA LYS A 131 -3.76 -5.14 18.39
C LYS A 131 -2.69 -5.75 17.48
N ARG A 132 -2.40 -5.12 16.34
CA ARG A 132 -1.37 -5.61 15.42
C ARG A 132 0.04 -5.48 15.99
N ILE A 133 0.32 -4.43 16.75
CA ILE A 133 1.60 -4.27 17.46
C ILE A 133 1.76 -5.37 18.51
N ASP A 134 0.71 -5.68 19.28
CA ASP A 134 0.76 -6.75 20.29
C ASP A 134 0.98 -8.12 19.66
N GLU A 135 0.25 -8.45 18.58
CA GLU A 135 0.41 -9.69 17.84
C GLU A 135 1.84 -9.84 17.27
N ALA A 136 2.38 -8.78 16.66
CA ALA A 136 3.75 -8.78 16.13
C ALA A 136 4.78 -8.95 17.25
N THR A 137 4.57 -8.29 18.39
CA THR A 137 5.44 -8.41 19.57
C THR A 137 5.47 -9.84 20.10
N GLN A 138 4.31 -10.49 20.20
CA GLN A 138 4.23 -11.89 20.63
C GLN A 138 4.95 -12.85 19.66
N GLN A 139 4.78 -12.65 18.34
CA GLN A 139 5.47 -13.47 17.35
C GLN A 139 7.00 -13.32 17.42
N ILE A 140 7.49 -12.09 17.62
CA ILE A 140 8.92 -11.82 17.80
C ILE A 140 9.43 -12.51 19.06
N LEU A 141 8.72 -12.38 20.18
CA LEU A 141 9.12 -13.03 21.44
C LEU A 141 9.17 -14.55 21.32
N GLN A 142 8.18 -15.16 20.67
CA GLN A 142 8.15 -16.61 20.45
C GLN A 142 9.33 -17.07 19.59
N THR A 143 9.65 -16.33 18.53
CA THR A 143 10.79 -16.63 17.66
C THR A 143 12.12 -16.49 18.40
N LEU A 144 12.29 -15.42 19.18
CA LEU A 144 13.48 -15.21 20.00
C LEU A 144 13.66 -16.33 21.03
N SER A 145 12.59 -16.74 21.71
CA SER A 145 12.62 -17.86 22.66
C SER A 145 13.10 -19.14 21.99
N GLY A 146 12.58 -19.48 20.80
CA GLY A 146 13.03 -20.65 20.06
C GLY A 146 14.50 -20.56 19.65
N ASN A 147 14.97 -19.39 19.23
CA ASN A 147 16.38 -19.18 18.90
C ASN A 147 17.31 -19.34 20.11
N TYR A 148 16.89 -18.88 21.30
CA TYR A 148 17.66 -19.08 22.53
C TYR A 148 17.80 -20.56 22.89
N GLU A 149 16.74 -21.36 22.71
CA GLU A 149 16.79 -22.80 22.94
C GLU A 149 17.75 -23.51 21.96
N VAL A 150 17.70 -23.14 20.67
CA VAL A 150 18.65 -23.66 19.67
C VAL A 150 20.10 -23.28 20.02
N LEU A 151 20.34 -22.04 20.44
CA LEU A 151 21.68 -21.58 20.85
C LEU A 151 22.18 -22.33 22.10
N ALA A 152 21.32 -22.57 23.09
CA ALA A 152 21.67 -23.36 24.26
C ALA A 152 22.09 -24.79 23.87
N ASN A 153 21.32 -25.43 22.99
CA ASN A 153 21.65 -26.77 22.48
C ASN A 153 22.98 -26.80 21.71
N ILE A 154 23.25 -25.78 20.89
CA ILE A 154 24.54 -25.65 20.18
C ILE A 154 25.69 -25.49 21.17
N GLN A 155 25.49 -24.68 22.21
CA GLN A 155 26.50 -24.45 23.24
C GLN A 155 26.83 -25.73 24.01
N ASP A 156 25.81 -26.48 24.45
CA ASP A 156 25.97 -27.75 25.15
C ASP A 156 26.68 -28.79 24.27
N ASN A 157 26.32 -28.88 22.99
CA ASN A 157 27.00 -29.78 22.05
C ASN A 157 28.46 -29.37 21.80
N SER A 158 28.73 -28.07 21.74
CA SER A 158 30.09 -27.55 21.56
C SER A 158 30.98 -27.88 22.76
N ILE A 159 30.43 -27.81 23.98
CA ILE A 159 31.14 -28.20 25.21
C ILE A 159 31.48 -29.70 25.18
N LYS A 160 30.51 -30.57 24.84
CA LYS A 160 30.75 -32.01 24.72
C LYS A 160 31.86 -32.34 23.72
N LEU A 161 31.83 -31.71 22.54
CA LEU A 161 32.86 -31.90 21.52
C LEU A 161 34.24 -31.41 22.00
N LEU A 162 34.30 -30.31 22.77
CA LEU A 162 35.54 -29.83 23.37
C LEU A 162 36.12 -30.82 24.38
N ASP A 163 35.28 -31.47 25.17
CA ASP A 163 35.70 -32.51 26.11
C ASP A 163 36.27 -33.73 25.36
N GLU A 164 35.56 -34.21 24.32
CA GLU A 164 36.02 -35.32 23.49
C GLU A 164 37.36 -35.02 22.79
N VAL A 165 37.51 -33.82 22.21
CA VAL A 165 38.77 -33.39 21.58
C VAL A 165 39.90 -33.31 22.61
N SER A 166 39.59 -32.86 23.83
CA SER A 166 40.57 -32.79 24.92
C SER A 166 41.03 -34.18 25.35
N GLU A 167 40.12 -35.15 25.42
CA GLU A 167 40.45 -36.55 25.74
C GLU A 167 41.34 -37.18 24.66
N VAL A 168 40.98 -37.02 23.37
CA VAL A 168 41.80 -37.50 22.24
C VAL A 168 43.19 -36.85 22.25
N LYS A 169 43.28 -35.55 22.53
CA LYS A 169 44.55 -34.84 22.62
C LYS A 169 45.42 -35.40 23.74
N ASN A 170 44.86 -35.65 24.91
CA ASN A 170 45.60 -36.22 26.05
C ASN A 170 46.12 -37.62 25.71
N ASN A 171 45.25 -38.50 25.21
CA ASN A 171 45.63 -39.84 24.78
C ASN A 171 46.75 -39.83 23.73
N THR A 172 46.67 -38.91 22.76
CA THR A 172 47.72 -38.74 21.74
C THR A 172 49.03 -38.28 22.37
N THR A 173 48.96 -37.33 23.30
CA THR A 173 50.14 -36.81 24.03
C THR A 173 50.83 -37.91 24.84
N ASP A 174 50.06 -38.82 25.45
CA ASP A 174 50.58 -39.95 26.23
C ASP A 174 51.25 -41.03 25.36
N ILE A 175 50.77 -41.25 24.13
CA ILE A 175 51.30 -42.27 23.23
C ILE A 175 52.57 -41.80 22.49
N MET A 176 52.67 -40.52 22.15
CA MET A 176 53.77 -39.98 21.33
C MET A 176 55.19 -40.30 21.85
N PRO A 177 55.50 -40.26 23.16
CA PRO A 177 56.82 -40.66 23.67
C PRO A 177 57.16 -42.11 23.37
N SER A 178 56.20 -43.03 23.53
CA SER A 178 56.39 -44.45 23.25
C SER A 178 56.62 -44.71 21.76
N LEU A 179 55.88 -44.00 20.90
CA LEU A 179 56.05 -44.07 19.46
C LEU A 179 57.42 -43.52 19.01
N ASN A 180 57.84 -42.37 19.55
CA ASN A 180 59.17 -41.81 19.29
C ASN A 180 60.28 -42.78 19.72
N LYS A 181 60.14 -43.41 20.89
CA LYS A 181 61.09 -44.42 21.34
C LYS A 181 61.18 -45.60 20.38
N PHE A 182 60.04 -46.12 19.92
CA PHE A 182 60.00 -47.20 18.93
C PHE A 182 60.75 -46.83 17.64
N TYR A 183 60.59 -45.60 17.12
CA TYR A 183 61.32 -45.16 15.94
C TYR A 183 62.83 -45.12 16.15
N VAL A 184 63.28 -44.61 17.31
CA VAL A 184 64.71 -44.61 17.68
C VAL A 184 65.25 -46.04 17.77
N ASP A 185 64.56 -46.92 18.48
CA ASP A 185 64.96 -48.33 18.65
C ASP A 185 65.02 -49.07 17.29
N PHE A 186 64.08 -48.75 16.37
CA PHE A 186 64.04 -49.33 15.04
C PHE A 186 65.21 -48.87 14.16
N ASP A 187 65.56 -47.57 14.20
CA ASP A 187 66.71 -47.03 13.48
C ASP A 187 68.03 -47.62 13.99
N GLU A 188 68.18 -47.78 15.31
CA GLU A 188 69.34 -48.47 15.90
C GLU A 188 69.45 -49.92 15.43
N LEU A 189 68.33 -50.65 15.40
CA LEU A 189 68.31 -52.04 14.92
C LEU A 189 68.72 -52.14 13.44
N LYS A 190 68.23 -51.21 12.61
CA LYS A 190 68.57 -51.13 11.19
C LYS A 190 70.06 -50.85 11.00
N GLN A 191 70.64 -49.97 11.81
CA GLN A 191 72.07 -49.70 11.79
C GLN A 191 72.89 -50.95 12.15
N ARG A 192 72.53 -51.63 13.26
CA ARG A 192 73.19 -52.89 13.66
C ARG A 192 73.09 -53.98 12.60
N HIS A 193 71.94 -54.08 11.92
CA HIS A 193 71.77 -55.04 10.83
C HIS A 193 72.73 -54.78 9.67
N ASN A 194 72.87 -53.51 9.26
CA ASN A 194 73.82 -53.13 8.22
C ASN A 194 75.28 -53.39 8.63
N GLU A 195 75.65 -53.08 9.87
CA GLU A 195 76.98 -53.39 10.41
C GLU A 195 77.27 -54.90 10.36
N LEU A 196 76.31 -55.74 10.76
CA LEU A 196 76.44 -57.19 10.66
C LEU A 196 76.60 -57.68 9.22
N LEU A 197 75.85 -57.13 8.27
CA LEU A 197 76.03 -57.45 6.84
C LEU A 197 77.45 -57.13 6.38
N THR A 198 77.96 -55.94 6.71
CA THR A 198 79.35 -55.57 6.35
C THR A 198 80.38 -56.51 6.99
N MET A 199 80.19 -56.88 8.26
CA MET A 199 81.08 -57.85 8.93
C MET A 199 81.04 -59.24 8.30
N VAL A 200 79.86 -59.69 7.84
CA VAL A 200 79.71 -60.96 7.15
C VAL A 200 80.41 -60.92 5.80
N ASP A 201 80.21 -59.87 5.01
CA ASP A 201 80.89 -59.68 3.72
C ASP A 201 82.41 -59.68 3.89
N GLU A 202 82.94 -58.91 4.85
CA GLU A 202 84.37 -58.91 5.18
C GLU A 202 84.89 -60.29 5.64
N SER A 203 84.06 -61.06 6.34
CA SER A 203 84.42 -62.39 6.82
C SER A 203 84.43 -63.42 5.68
N ILE A 204 83.49 -63.30 4.73
CA ILE A 204 83.45 -64.09 3.51
C ILE A 204 84.68 -63.77 2.65
N ASP A 205 84.99 -62.49 2.42
CA ASP A 205 86.16 -62.06 1.64
C ASP A 205 87.46 -62.60 2.25
N ARG A 206 87.64 -62.46 3.57
CA ARG A 206 88.79 -63.03 4.28
C ARG A 206 88.87 -64.56 4.13
N ALA A 207 87.75 -65.26 4.16
CA ALA A 207 87.71 -66.71 3.98
C ALA A 207 88.06 -67.13 2.55
N VAL A 208 87.51 -66.43 1.55
CA VAL A 208 87.81 -66.63 0.11
C VAL A 208 89.29 -66.38 -0.15
N ASP A 209 89.85 -65.27 0.32
CA ASP A 209 91.27 -64.93 0.18
C ASP A 209 92.17 -65.99 0.81
N LYS A 210 91.83 -66.47 2.02
CA LYS A 210 92.57 -67.55 2.68
C LYS A 210 92.51 -68.84 1.87
N HIS A 211 91.37 -69.14 1.24
CA HIS A 211 91.19 -70.34 0.42
C HIS A 211 91.93 -70.25 -0.91
N VAL A 212 91.90 -69.10 -1.58
CA VAL A 212 92.65 -68.80 -2.81
C VAL A 212 94.15 -68.87 -2.53
N ASN A 213 94.63 -68.25 -1.45
CA ASN A 213 96.03 -68.30 -1.06
C ASN A 213 96.49 -69.72 -0.70
N LYS A 214 95.67 -70.51 0.00
CA LYS A 214 95.95 -71.94 0.22
C LYS A 214 96.04 -72.73 -1.09
N LYS A 215 95.15 -72.45 -2.06
CA LYS A 215 95.16 -73.10 -3.38
C LYS A 215 96.42 -72.74 -4.16
N LYS A 216 96.77 -71.45 -4.26
CA LYS A 216 98.02 -70.98 -4.87
C LYS A 216 99.26 -71.61 -4.23
N LYS A 217 99.29 -71.74 -2.89
CA LYS A 217 100.40 -72.39 -2.17
C LYS A 217 100.48 -73.89 -2.45
N ARG A 218 99.34 -74.57 -2.62
CA ARG A 218 99.29 -75.99 -3.02
C ARG A 218 99.74 -76.17 -4.47
N GLU A 219 99.25 -75.35 -5.39
CA GLU A 219 99.66 -75.35 -6.79
C GLU A 219 101.15 -75.03 -6.91
N SER A 220 101.67 -74.01 -6.24
CA SER A 220 103.10 -73.71 -6.24
C SER A 220 103.93 -74.86 -5.67
N SER A 221 103.44 -75.55 -4.62
CA SER A 221 104.10 -76.75 -4.10
C SER A 221 104.03 -77.95 -5.05
N PHE A 222 102.95 -78.07 -5.83
CA PHE A 222 102.74 -79.13 -6.81
C PHE A 222 103.62 -78.90 -8.05
N PHE A 223 103.65 -77.68 -8.59
CA PHE A 223 104.56 -77.30 -9.67
C PHE A 223 106.03 -77.36 -9.24
N ALA A 224 106.37 -76.97 -8.00
CA ALA A 224 107.71 -77.17 -7.46
C ALA A 224 108.09 -78.67 -7.37
N ARG A 225 107.12 -79.56 -7.14
CA ARG A 225 107.37 -81.03 -7.18
C ARG A 225 107.41 -81.61 -8.59
N LEU A 226 106.64 -81.06 -9.56
CA LEU A 226 106.63 -81.55 -10.95
C LEU A 226 107.79 -81.02 -11.81
N PHE A 227 108.23 -79.79 -11.57
CA PHE A 227 109.20 -79.09 -12.42
C PHE A 227 110.43 -78.57 -11.65
N GLY A 228 110.43 -78.64 -10.32
CA GLY A 228 111.49 -78.11 -9.46
C GLY A 228 112.37 -79.19 -8.83
N LYS A 229 113.17 -79.86 -9.66
CA LYS A 229 114.59 -80.21 -9.39
C LYS A 229 115.23 -80.74 -10.69
N LYS A 230 115.78 -79.80 -11.46
CA LYS A 230 117.15 -79.91 -11.96
C LYS A 230 118.03 -79.29 -10.89
N ASP A 231 119.05 -80.04 -10.50
CA ASP A 231 120.17 -79.73 -9.60
C ASP A 231 119.85 -79.51 -8.11
#